data_AF-A0A7K0LMM8-F1
#
_entry.id   AF-A0A7K0LMM8-F1
#
_cell.length_a   1.000
_cell.length_b   1.000
_cell.length_c   1.000
_cell.angle_alpha   90.00
_cell.angle_beta   90.00
_cell.angle_gamma   90.00
#
_symmetry.space_group_name_H-M   'P 1'
#
loop_
_entity.id
_entity.type
_entity.pdbx_description
1 polymer ?
#
loop_
_entity_poly.entity_id
_entity_poly.type
_entity_poly.pdbx_seq_one_letter_code
_entity_poly.pdbx_strand_id
1 'polypeptide(L)'
;MTPHRSIVRDLSLDITTLEIALATLVPLALLAVVVALGRNAKRLAPLVVLSLLWGFATTYIIIYANDWWAATYGLSSLIVLGAPIFEEISKSFALPFISLSHRCQWFVDGAVLGLAAGTGFAIRENWLYLERVGPDEGIGLALARVSSTNLMHAGCTAIVGAAIVVTAGRAWYQRLGIGLGGLLVAITLHSSFNRLTEAEGGSALLITLTGVMVFAIAAGIVALGMPLSSRWVRQDLQSHGANASEQAALGGGSSVAELLDHFEARYGADAAEKAEKLVAVQREIAIGRNAGRASDAEIAALVEKADELRRGIGLFAMMWLRSHLPVDTANVGMWADLSHSVDDTPTELHDAAPIASGMWARLGELAPSNDALQPGPSDDEV
;
A
#
# COMPACT_ATOMS: atom_id res chain seq x y z
N MET A 1 -48.50 18.64 -28.57
CA MET A 1 -47.03 18.47 -28.54
C MET A 1 -46.55 18.77 -27.12
N THR A 2 -46.36 17.72 -26.32
CA THR A 2 -45.07 17.21 -25.80
C THR A 2 -44.62 17.72 -24.41
N PRO A 3 -45.42 17.56 -23.33
CA PRO A 3 -44.90 17.49 -21.96
C PRO A 3 -44.41 16.08 -21.57
N HIS A 4 -44.87 15.03 -22.28
CA HIS A 4 -44.51 13.64 -21.96
C HIS A 4 -43.06 13.27 -22.33
N ARG A 5 -42.44 13.99 -23.27
CA ARG A 5 -41.06 13.73 -23.71
C ARG A 5 -39.99 14.34 -22.79
N SER A 6 -40.28 15.42 -22.08
CA SER A 6 -39.33 16.00 -21.11
C SER A 6 -39.28 15.17 -19.83
N ILE A 7 -40.45 14.82 -19.28
CA ILE A 7 -40.56 14.01 -18.06
C ILE A 7 -39.88 12.64 -18.21
N VAL A 8 -40.10 11.95 -19.33
CA VAL A 8 -39.46 10.64 -19.59
C VAL A 8 -37.95 10.77 -19.76
N ARG A 9 -37.46 11.89 -20.29
CA ARG A 9 -36.02 12.12 -20.49
C ARG A 9 -35.33 12.45 -19.16
N ASP A 10 -35.96 13.26 -18.32
CA ASP A 10 -35.46 13.59 -16.98
C ASP A 10 -35.44 12.33 -16.09
N LEU A 11 -36.52 11.52 -16.10
CA LEU A 11 -36.56 10.25 -15.37
C LEU A 11 -35.48 9.27 -15.84
N SER A 12 -35.24 9.19 -17.16
CA SER A 12 -34.22 8.29 -17.73
C SER A 12 -32.79 8.71 -17.37
N LEU A 13 -32.54 10.02 -17.22
CA LEU A 13 -31.24 10.54 -16.79
C LEU A 13 -31.00 10.28 -15.30
N ASP A 14 -32.04 10.43 -14.47
CA ASP A 14 -31.96 10.17 -13.03
C ASP A 14 -31.70 8.68 -12.71
N ILE A 15 -32.35 7.76 -13.43
CA ILE A 15 -32.18 6.30 -13.24
C ILE A 15 -30.77 5.86 -13.66
N THR A 16 -30.30 6.27 -14.84
CA THR A 16 -28.94 5.93 -15.31
C THR A 16 -27.87 6.46 -14.35
N THR A 17 -28.10 7.64 -13.77
CA THR A 17 -27.19 8.24 -12.77
C THR A 17 -27.14 7.43 -11.49
N LEU A 18 -28.28 6.89 -11.02
CA LEU A 18 -28.34 6.05 -9.82
C LEU A 18 -27.62 4.71 -10.01
N GLU A 19 -27.79 4.07 -11.16
CA GLU A 19 -27.16 2.77 -11.47
C GLU A 19 -25.63 2.88 -11.52
N ILE A 20 -25.12 3.90 -12.19
CA ILE A 20 -23.69 4.22 -12.23
C ILE A 20 -23.19 4.54 -10.82
N ALA A 21 -23.95 5.32 -10.04
CA ALA A 21 -23.57 5.63 -8.65
C ALA A 21 -23.49 4.37 -7.78
N LEU A 22 -24.43 3.43 -7.90
CA LEU A 22 -24.38 2.14 -7.19
C LEU A 22 -23.17 1.31 -7.62
N ALA A 23 -22.94 1.21 -8.93
CA ALA A 23 -21.82 0.47 -9.52
C ALA A 23 -20.44 1.04 -9.17
N THR A 24 -20.37 2.28 -8.69
CA THR A 24 -19.12 2.94 -8.29
C THR A 24 -18.96 3.06 -6.77
N LEU A 25 -19.98 3.56 -6.07
CA LEU A 25 -19.86 3.90 -4.66
C LEU A 25 -19.81 2.67 -3.77
N VAL A 26 -20.57 1.61 -4.07
CA VAL A 26 -20.56 0.40 -3.24
C VAL A 26 -19.19 -0.31 -3.29
N PRO A 27 -18.56 -0.53 -4.47
CA PRO A 27 -17.21 -1.09 -4.53
C PRO A 27 -16.16 -0.21 -3.85
N LEU A 28 -16.25 1.12 -4.00
CA LEU A 28 -15.34 2.05 -3.33
C LEU A 28 -15.51 2.02 -1.81
N ALA A 29 -16.75 1.93 -1.32
CA ALA A 29 -17.03 1.80 0.10
C ALA A 29 -16.44 0.49 0.67
N LEU A 30 -16.59 -0.62 -0.06
CA LEU A 30 -16.00 -1.90 0.34
C LEU A 30 -14.46 -1.84 0.36
N LEU A 31 -13.83 -1.27 -0.67
CA LEU A 31 -12.39 -1.05 -0.71
C LEU A 31 -11.95 -0.17 0.48
N ALA A 32 -12.67 0.91 0.77
CA ALA A 32 -12.38 1.80 1.89
C ALA A 32 -12.45 1.06 3.23
N VAL A 33 -13.45 0.18 3.43
CA VAL A 33 -13.54 -0.67 4.62
C VAL A 33 -12.32 -1.57 4.74
N VAL A 34 -11.91 -2.27 3.68
CA VAL A 34 -10.73 -3.16 3.71
C VAL A 34 -9.44 -2.37 3.99
N VAL A 35 -9.27 -1.21 3.36
CA VAL A 35 -8.13 -0.32 3.59
C VAL A 35 -8.11 0.18 5.04
N ALA A 36 -9.26 0.54 5.60
CA ALA A 36 -9.38 1.00 6.99
C ALA A 36 -9.10 -0.11 8.01
N LEU A 37 -9.41 -1.37 7.69
CA LEU A 37 -9.01 -2.53 8.49
C LEU A 37 -7.50 -2.80 8.43
N GLY A 38 -6.82 -2.34 7.38
CA GLY A 38 -5.37 -2.43 7.25
C GLY A 38 -4.63 -1.49 8.22
N ARG A 39 -3.65 -2.02 8.97
CA ARG A 39 -2.71 -1.19 9.74
C ARG A 39 -1.95 -0.27 8.77
N ASN A 40 -1.96 1.04 9.01
CA ASN A 40 -1.33 2.08 8.18
C ASN A 40 -2.08 2.53 6.90
N ALA A 41 -3.42 2.51 6.90
CA ALA A 41 -4.26 3.03 5.80
C ALA A 41 -3.77 4.37 5.19
N LYS A 42 -3.40 5.35 6.02
CA LYS A 42 -2.92 6.67 5.55
C LYS A 42 -1.63 6.59 4.73
N ARG A 43 -0.74 5.65 5.06
CA ARG A 43 0.56 5.48 4.36
C ARG A 43 0.35 4.91 2.97
N LEU A 44 -0.51 3.90 2.86
CA LEU A 44 -0.76 3.14 1.63
C LEU A 44 -1.75 3.84 0.68
N ALA A 45 -2.58 4.75 1.19
CA ALA A 45 -3.60 5.51 0.44
C ALA A 45 -3.17 6.01 -0.96
N PRO A 46 -2.02 6.68 -1.17
CA PRO A 46 -1.65 7.13 -2.51
C PRO A 46 -1.41 5.98 -3.49
N LEU A 47 -0.88 4.84 -3.02
CA LEU A 47 -0.66 3.66 -3.85
C LEU A 47 -1.98 2.94 -4.14
N VAL A 48 -2.92 2.93 -3.18
CA VAL A 48 -4.28 2.41 -3.38
C VAL A 48 -4.99 3.19 -4.48
N VAL A 49 -4.94 4.52 -4.43
CA VAL A 49 -5.54 5.38 -5.47
C VAL A 49 -4.87 5.14 -6.82
N LEU A 50 -3.54 5.09 -6.88
CA LEU A 50 -2.83 4.79 -8.12
C LEU A 50 -3.21 3.43 -8.70
N SER A 51 -3.32 2.41 -7.86
CA SER A 51 -3.67 1.06 -8.27
C SER A 51 -5.13 0.95 -8.72
N LEU A 52 -6.05 1.62 -8.03
CA LEU A 52 -7.45 1.77 -8.46
C LEU A 52 -7.54 2.43 -9.84
N LEU A 53 -6.86 3.55 -10.04
CA LEU A 53 -6.85 4.28 -11.32
C LEU A 53 -6.23 3.43 -12.44
N TRP A 54 -5.17 2.68 -12.14
CA TRP A 54 -4.58 1.73 -13.08
C TRP A 54 -5.60 0.70 -13.54
N GLY A 55 -6.26 0.00 -12.59
CA GLY A 55 -7.28 -0.99 -12.93
C GLY A 55 -8.44 -0.41 -13.74
N PHE A 56 -8.87 0.81 -13.42
CA PHE A 56 -9.88 1.51 -14.22
C PHE A 56 -9.40 1.74 -15.65
N ALA A 57 -8.16 2.20 -15.82
CA ALA A 57 -7.59 2.50 -17.13
C ALA A 57 -7.34 1.25 -17.99
N THR A 58 -7.03 0.10 -17.39
CA THR A 58 -6.73 -1.11 -18.17
C THR A 58 -7.92 -1.63 -18.97
N THR A 59 -9.15 -1.33 -18.57
CA THR A 59 -10.36 -1.65 -19.36
C THR A 59 -10.30 -1.09 -20.78
N TYR A 60 -9.67 0.07 -21.01
CA TYR A 60 -9.52 0.66 -22.34
C TYR A 60 -8.43 -0.03 -23.17
N ILE A 61 -7.42 -0.58 -22.51
CA ILE A 61 -6.27 -1.23 -23.15
C ILE A 61 -6.68 -2.60 -23.70
N ILE A 62 -7.53 -3.34 -22.98
CA ILE A 62 -7.89 -4.71 -23.32
C ILE A 62 -8.94 -4.83 -24.44
N ILE A 63 -9.68 -3.77 -24.77
CA ILE A 63 -10.76 -3.83 -25.77
C ILE A 63 -10.24 -4.38 -27.10
N TYR A 64 -9.08 -3.89 -27.56
CA TYR A 64 -8.47 -4.34 -28.82
C TYR A 64 -8.06 -5.83 -28.78
N ALA A 65 -7.54 -6.30 -27.64
CA ALA A 65 -7.15 -7.70 -27.47
C ALA A 65 -8.39 -8.61 -27.45
N ASN A 66 -9.45 -8.16 -26.78
CA ASN A 66 -10.72 -8.87 -26.68
C ASN A 66 -11.42 -8.98 -28.05
N ASP A 67 -11.46 -7.89 -28.81
CA ASP A 67 -12.04 -7.87 -30.15
C ASP A 67 -11.30 -8.82 -31.11
N TRP A 68 -9.97 -8.80 -31.08
CA TRP A 68 -9.15 -9.71 -31.87
C TRP A 68 -9.38 -11.18 -31.49
N TRP A 69 -9.44 -11.49 -30.19
CA TRP A 69 -9.68 -12.85 -29.70
C TRP A 69 -11.08 -13.35 -30.06
N ALA A 70 -12.11 -12.53 -29.86
CA ALA A 70 -13.48 -12.87 -30.24
C ALA A 70 -13.60 -13.13 -31.75
N ALA A 71 -12.94 -12.33 -32.59
CA ALA A 71 -12.94 -12.52 -34.03
C ALA A 71 -12.25 -13.82 -34.46
N THR A 72 -11.23 -14.28 -33.72
CA THR A 72 -10.42 -15.45 -34.08
C THR A 72 -10.94 -16.75 -33.47
N TYR A 73 -11.38 -16.72 -32.22
CA TYR A 73 -11.73 -17.90 -31.42
C TYR A 73 -13.19 -17.95 -30.96
N GLY A 74 -13.98 -16.92 -31.26
CA GLY A 74 -15.41 -16.82 -30.92
C GLY A 74 -15.68 -16.21 -29.54
N LEU A 75 -16.92 -15.74 -29.36
CA LEU A 75 -17.35 -14.98 -28.18
C LEU A 75 -17.29 -15.80 -26.88
N SER A 76 -17.77 -17.03 -26.88
CA SER A 76 -17.71 -17.87 -25.67
C SER A 76 -16.28 -18.20 -25.24
N SER A 77 -15.36 -18.36 -26.19
CA SER A 77 -13.92 -18.53 -25.88
C SER A 77 -13.32 -17.25 -25.30
N LEU A 78 -13.70 -16.08 -25.81
CA LEU A 78 -13.33 -14.80 -25.21
C LEU A 78 -13.81 -14.73 -23.76
N ILE A 79 -15.10 -14.94 -23.50
CA ILE A 79 -15.69 -14.77 -22.17
C ILE A 79 -15.03 -15.71 -21.15
N VAL A 80 -14.81 -16.98 -21.50
CA VAL A 80 -14.31 -17.98 -20.55
C VAL A 80 -12.79 -18.00 -20.42
N LEU A 81 -12.04 -17.70 -21.47
CA LEU A 81 -10.57 -17.84 -21.50
C LEU A 81 -9.86 -16.53 -21.83
N GLY A 82 -10.19 -15.91 -22.98
CA GLY A 82 -9.47 -14.74 -23.47
C GLY A 82 -9.51 -13.55 -22.51
N ALA A 83 -10.72 -13.13 -22.12
CA ALA A 83 -10.94 -12.01 -21.22
C ALA A 83 -10.27 -12.24 -19.86
N PRO A 84 -10.47 -13.38 -19.15
CA PRO A 84 -9.75 -13.65 -17.90
C PRO A 84 -8.23 -13.53 -18.01
N ILE A 85 -7.62 -14.03 -19.09
CA ILE A 85 -6.18 -13.94 -19.32
C ILE A 85 -5.74 -12.47 -19.47
N PHE A 86 -6.35 -11.73 -20.41
CA PHE A 86 -5.93 -10.36 -20.69
C PHE A 86 -6.24 -9.41 -19.53
N GLU A 87 -7.36 -9.63 -18.84
CA GLU A 87 -7.80 -8.81 -17.72
C GLU A 87 -6.91 -8.98 -16.50
N GLU A 88 -6.61 -10.21 -16.07
CA GLU A 88 -5.74 -10.41 -14.91
C GLU A 88 -4.30 -9.99 -15.18
N ILE A 89 -3.78 -10.21 -16.40
CA ILE A 89 -2.45 -9.73 -16.80
C ILE A 89 -2.39 -8.20 -16.75
N SER A 90 -3.35 -7.53 -17.40
CA SER A 90 -3.35 -6.06 -17.49
C SER A 90 -3.52 -5.39 -16.14
N LYS A 91 -4.49 -5.85 -15.32
CA LYS A 91 -4.69 -5.34 -13.96
C LYS A 91 -3.44 -5.51 -13.09
N SER A 92 -2.79 -6.65 -13.18
CA SER A 92 -1.63 -6.97 -12.34
C SER A 92 -0.33 -6.32 -12.82
N PHE A 93 -0.26 -5.85 -14.05
CA PHE A 93 0.96 -5.32 -14.67
C PHE A 93 1.63 -4.21 -13.86
N ALA A 94 0.86 -3.27 -13.29
CA ALA A 94 1.43 -2.18 -12.50
C ALA A 94 1.86 -2.61 -11.09
N LEU A 95 1.36 -3.74 -10.56
CA LEU A 95 1.57 -4.14 -9.17
C LEU A 95 3.04 -4.36 -8.80
N PRO A 96 3.88 -5.05 -9.60
CA PRO A 96 5.30 -5.18 -9.30
C PRO A 96 5.97 -3.82 -9.12
N PHE A 97 5.64 -2.82 -9.94
CA PHE A 97 6.25 -1.49 -9.89
C PHE A 97 5.72 -0.65 -8.72
N ILE A 98 4.40 -0.64 -8.49
CA ILE A 98 3.78 0.08 -7.36
C ILE A 98 4.29 -0.50 -6.03
N SER A 99 4.50 -1.81 -5.97
CA SER A 99 4.99 -2.50 -4.77
C SER A 99 6.44 -2.21 -4.39
N LEU A 100 7.23 -1.60 -5.29
CA LEU A 100 8.60 -1.16 -4.97
C LEU A 100 8.64 0.05 -4.04
N SER A 101 7.50 0.74 -3.84
CA SER A 101 7.44 1.87 -2.93
C SER A 101 7.65 1.42 -1.47
N HIS A 102 8.49 2.15 -0.72
CA HIS A 102 8.68 1.95 0.72
C HIS A 102 7.39 2.02 1.56
N ARG A 103 6.27 2.49 0.99
CA ARG A 103 4.95 2.49 1.63
C ARG A 103 4.31 1.09 1.68
N CYS A 104 4.72 0.18 0.80
CA CYS A 104 4.29 -1.22 0.71
C CYS A 104 5.36 -2.10 1.37
N GLN A 105 5.04 -2.69 2.52
CA GLN A 105 6.02 -3.44 3.33
C GLN A 105 5.64 -4.91 3.49
N TRP A 106 4.35 -5.23 3.48
CA TRP A 106 3.87 -6.57 3.77
C TRP A 106 3.05 -7.13 2.60
N PHE A 107 2.98 -8.45 2.51
CA PHE A 107 2.13 -9.10 1.49
C PHE A 107 0.65 -8.72 1.61
N VAL A 108 0.21 -8.31 2.81
CA VAL A 108 -1.11 -7.73 3.05
C VAL A 108 -1.28 -6.38 2.32
N ASP A 109 -0.25 -5.54 2.29
CA ASP A 109 -0.25 -4.29 1.51
C ASP A 109 -0.36 -4.62 0.01
N GLY A 110 0.39 -5.63 -0.45
CA GLY A 110 0.28 -6.17 -1.81
C GLY A 110 -1.14 -6.64 -2.14
N ALA A 111 -1.79 -7.36 -1.24
CA ALA A 111 -3.17 -7.80 -1.39
C ALA A 111 -4.14 -6.60 -1.52
N VAL A 112 -3.96 -5.57 -0.71
CA VAL A 112 -4.79 -4.34 -0.75
C VAL A 112 -4.57 -3.57 -2.05
N LEU A 113 -3.34 -3.48 -2.56
CA LEU A 113 -3.06 -2.89 -3.87
C LEU A 113 -3.74 -3.70 -4.98
N GLY A 114 -3.59 -5.02 -4.97
CA GLY A 114 -4.27 -5.88 -5.95
C GLY A 114 -5.80 -5.75 -5.89
N LEU A 115 -6.37 -5.66 -4.68
CA LEU A 115 -7.80 -5.43 -4.46
C LEU A 115 -8.25 -4.09 -5.06
N ALA A 116 -7.44 -3.04 -4.92
CA ALA A 116 -7.71 -1.72 -5.49
C ALA A 116 -7.71 -1.77 -7.03
N ALA A 117 -6.71 -2.38 -7.66
CA ALA A 117 -6.69 -2.56 -9.12
C ALA A 117 -7.90 -3.36 -9.62
N GLY A 118 -8.23 -4.48 -8.98
CA GLY A 118 -9.42 -5.27 -9.32
C GLY A 118 -10.71 -4.48 -9.18
N THR A 119 -10.82 -3.66 -8.13
CA THR A 119 -11.98 -2.79 -7.89
C THR A 119 -12.12 -1.72 -8.97
N GLY A 120 -11.03 -1.04 -9.32
CA GLY A 120 -11.04 0.00 -10.35
C GLY A 120 -11.46 -0.53 -11.72
N PHE A 121 -10.97 -1.71 -12.08
CA PHE A 121 -11.35 -2.41 -13.29
C PHE A 121 -12.85 -2.73 -13.31
N ALA A 122 -13.35 -3.35 -12.24
CA ALA A 122 -14.74 -3.77 -12.15
C ALA A 122 -15.71 -2.58 -12.16
N ILE A 123 -15.34 -1.42 -11.59
CA ILE A 123 -16.14 -0.20 -11.68
C ILE A 123 -16.34 0.19 -13.16
N ARG A 124 -15.27 0.29 -13.95
CA ARG A 124 -15.42 0.70 -15.35
C ARG A 124 -16.10 -0.36 -16.19
N GLU A 125 -15.84 -1.63 -15.93
CA GLU A 125 -16.52 -2.73 -16.59
C GLU A 125 -18.03 -2.69 -16.32
N ASN A 126 -18.46 -2.44 -15.08
CA ASN A 126 -19.88 -2.29 -14.76
C ASN A 126 -20.53 -1.17 -15.56
N TRP A 127 -19.84 -0.04 -15.74
CA TRP A 127 -20.37 1.05 -16.56
C TRP A 127 -20.57 0.59 -18.01
N LEU A 128 -19.61 -0.14 -18.59
CA LEU A 128 -19.72 -0.67 -19.95
C LEU A 128 -20.90 -1.64 -20.11
N TYR A 129 -21.26 -2.39 -19.07
CA TYR A 129 -22.44 -3.26 -19.08
C TYR A 129 -23.75 -2.48 -18.89
N LEU A 130 -23.77 -1.50 -17.99
CA LEU A 130 -24.94 -0.65 -17.73
C LEU A 130 -25.28 0.23 -18.93
N GLU A 131 -24.28 0.71 -19.66
CA GLU A 131 -24.44 1.47 -20.91
C GLU A 131 -25.16 0.66 -22.02
N ARG A 132 -25.28 -0.67 -21.88
CA ARG A 132 -25.85 -1.58 -22.90
C ARG A 132 -27.24 -2.12 -22.55
N VAL A 133 -27.77 -1.84 -21.36
CA VAL A 133 -29.09 -2.33 -20.92
C VAL A 133 -30.14 -1.23 -20.94
N GLY A 134 -31.41 -1.64 -21.01
CA GLY A 134 -32.54 -0.71 -20.96
C GLY A 134 -32.81 -0.16 -19.55
N PRO A 135 -33.61 0.92 -19.42
CA PRO A 135 -33.85 1.62 -18.15
C PRO A 135 -34.47 0.77 -17.03
N ASP A 136 -35.15 -0.33 -17.38
CA ASP A 136 -35.88 -1.16 -16.41
C ASP A 136 -35.01 -2.27 -15.80
N GLU A 137 -33.81 -2.53 -16.35
CA GLU A 137 -32.95 -3.66 -15.97
C GLU A 137 -31.66 -3.23 -15.25
N GLY A 138 -31.27 -1.95 -15.34
CA GLY A 138 -29.95 -1.51 -14.92
C GLY A 138 -29.71 -1.56 -13.41
N ILE A 139 -30.71 -1.27 -12.55
CA ILE A 139 -30.55 -1.41 -11.09
C ILE A 139 -30.31 -2.87 -10.69
N GLY A 140 -31.08 -3.80 -11.24
CA GLY A 140 -30.93 -5.22 -10.97
C GLY A 140 -29.55 -5.74 -11.40
N LEU A 141 -29.11 -5.32 -12.60
CA LEU A 141 -27.78 -5.64 -13.11
C LEU A 141 -26.67 -5.03 -12.23
N ALA A 142 -26.79 -3.77 -11.82
CA ALA A 142 -25.82 -3.10 -10.96
C ALA A 142 -25.65 -3.85 -9.63
N LEU A 143 -26.75 -4.23 -8.97
CA LEU A 143 -26.72 -4.98 -7.72
C LEU A 143 -26.10 -6.37 -7.90
N ALA A 144 -26.48 -7.08 -8.97
CA ALA A 144 -25.92 -8.39 -9.29
C ALA A 144 -24.41 -8.31 -9.50
N ARG A 145 -23.92 -7.34 -10.29
CA ARG A 145 -22.50 -7.20 -10.60
C ARG A 145 -21.67 -6.73 -9.41
N VAL A 146 -22.16 -5.74 -8.65
CA VAL A 146 -21.48 -5.24 -7.45
C VAL A 146 -21.32 -6.32 -6.38
N SER A 147 -22.33 -7.20 -6.23
CA SER A 147 -22.29 -8.32 -5.27
C SER A 147 -21.55 -9.56 -5.77
N SER A 148 -21.16 -9.62 -7.05
CA SER A 148 -20.53 -10.80 -7.66
C SER A 148 -19.24 -10.44 -8.40
N THR A 149 -19.33 -9.93 -9.63
CA THR A 149 -18.22 -9.59 -10.53
C THR A 149 -17.20 -8.68 -9.87
N ASN A 150 -17.63 -7.65 -9.12
CA ASN A 150 -16.70 -6.78 -8.40
C ASN A 150 -15.90 -7.52 -7.34
N LEU A 151 -16.56 -8.36 -6.56
CA LEU A 151 -15.92 -9.16 -5.51
C LEU A 151 -14.92 -10.15 -6.14
N MET A 152 -15.30 -10.77 -7.26
CA MET A 152 -14.43 -11.66 -8.02
C MET A 152 -13.18 -10.93 -8.52
N HIS A 153 -13.32 -9.81 -9.25
CA HIS A 153 -12.15 -9.10 -9.78
C HIS A 153 -11.24 -8.58 -8.67
N ALA A 154 -11.82 -7.99 -7.62
CA ALA A 154 -11.10 -7.52 -6.46
C ALA A 154 -10.33 -8.66 -5.77
N GLY A 155 -10.97 -9.82 -5.59
CA GLY A 155 -10.36 -10.98 -4.97
C GLY A 155 -9.26 -11.64 -5.80
N CYS A 156 -9.50 -11.86 -7.10
CA CYS A 156 -8.53 -12.40 -8.05
C CYS A 156 -7.24 -11.57 -8.05
N THR A 157 -7.36 -10.25 -8.26
CA THR A 157 -6.19 -9.39 -8.37
C THR A 157 -5.50 -9.18 -7.00
N ALA A 158 -6.22 -9.26 -5.87
CA ALA A 158 -5.61 -9.29 -4.54
C ALA A 158 -4.69 -10.50 -4.31
N ILE A 159 -5.05 -11.69 -4.82
CA ILE A 159 -4.20 -12.88 -4.77
C ILE A 159 -2.87 -12.62 -5.49
N VAL A 160 -2.92 -11.99 -6.67
CA VAL A 160 -1.72 -11.65 -7.44
C VAL A 160 -0.85 -10.63 -6.70
N GLY A 161 -1.47 -9.58 -6.15
CA GLY A 161 -0.77 -8.57 -5.37
C GLY A 161 -0.06 -9.15 -4.13
N ALA A 162 -0.73 -10.06 -3.41
CA ALA A 162 -0.13 -10.76 -2.28
C ALA A 162 1.06 -11.64 -2.71
N ALA A 163 0.93 -12.38 -3.81
CA ALA A 163 1.97 -13.24 -4.36
C ALA A 163 3.21 -12.46 -4.82
N ILE A 164 3.02 -11.28 -5.41
CA ILE A 164 4.12 -10.39 -5.79
C ILE A 164 4.91 -9.97 -4.55
N VAL A 165 4.22 -9.46 -3.52
CA VAL A 165 4.89 -8.85 -2.37
C VAL A 165 5.44 -9.88 -1.38
N VAL A 166 4.84 -11.06 -1.23
CA VAL A 166 5.39 -12.14 -0.37
C VAL A 166 6.75 -12.65 -0.87
N THR A 167 7.12 -12.32 -2.10
CA THR A 167 8.43 -12.65 -2.68
C THR A 167 9.39 -11.47 -2.77
N ALA A 168 9.03 -10.32 -2.20
CA ALA A 168 9.98 -9.22 -2.00
C ALA A 168 11.19 -9.74 -1.21
N GLY A 169 12.40 -9.56 -1.74
CA GLY A 169 13.65 -10.07 -1.15
C GLY A 169 14.02 -11.53 -1.51
N ARG A 170 13.18 -12.26 -2.25
CA ARG A 170 13.52 -13.62 -2.74
C ARG A 170 14.30 -13.59 -4.05
N ALA A 171 14.94 -14.71 -4.38
CA ALA A 171 15.63 -14.87 -5.66
C ALA A 171 14.67 -14.66 -6.86
N TRP A 172 15.20 -14.14 -7.97
CA TRP A 172 14.39 -13.72 -9.12
C TRP A 172 13.47 -14.83 -9.67
N TYR A 173 13.93 -16.09 -9.69
CA TYR A 173 13.14 -17.23 -10.15
C TYR A 173 11.98 -17.58 -9.20
N GLN A 174 12.14 -17.34 -7.89
CA GLN A 174 11.07 -17.52 -6.91
C GLN A 174 10.03 -16.40 -7.03
N ARG A 175 10.48 -15.17 -7.27
CA ARG A 175 9.62 -14.01 -7.55
C ARG A 175 8.76 -14.26 -8.78
N LEU A 176 9.39 -14.70 -9.87
CA LEU A 176 8.69 -15.00 -11.11
C LEU A 176 7.75 -16.21 -10.93
N GLY A 177 8.23 -17.31 -10.34
CA GLY A 177 7.44 -18.53 -10.17
C GLY A 177 6.20 -18.33 -9.29
N ILE A 178 6.33 -17.67 -8.14
CA ILE A 178 5.20 -17.42 -7.24
C ILE A 178 4.28 -16.32 -7.79
N GLY A 179 4.84 -15.26 -8.37
CA GLY A 179 4.05 -14.20 -9.01
C GLY A 179 3.20 -14.74 -10.17
N LEU A 180 3.80 -15.53 -11.06
CA LEU A 180 3.07 -16.21 -12.14
C LEU A 180 2.09 -17.26 -11.61
N GLY A 181 2.43 -17.96 -10.52
CA GLY A 181 1.52 -18.87 -9.84
C GLY A 181 0.27 -18.16 -9.31
N GLY A 182 0.44 -17.01 -8.66
CA GLY A 182 -0.67 -16.17 -8.21
C GLY A 182 -1.54 -15.69 -9.37
N LEU A 183 -0.92 -15.26 -10.47
CA LEU A 183 -1.61 -14.88 -11.70
C LEU A 183 -2.40 -16.04 -12.31
N LEU A 184 -1.81 -17.24 -12.36
CA LEU A 184 -2.48 -18.44 -12.87
C LEU A 184 -3.70 -18.82 -12.01
N VAL A 185 -3.58 -18.71 -10.69
CA VAL A 185 -4.71 -18.91 -9.77
C VAL A 185 -5.81 -17.88 -10.04
N ALA A 186 -5.46 -16.60 -10.18
CA ALA A 186 -6.41 -15.53 -10.48
C ALA A 186 -7.15 -15.77 -11.81
N ILE A 187 -6.42 -16.10 -12.89
CA ILE A 187 -7.00 -16.42 -14.19
C ILE A 187 -7.94 -17.62 -14.07
N THR A 188 -7.55 -18.67 -13.36
CA THR A 188 -8.36 -19.88 -13.20
C THR A 188 -9.66 -19.59 -12.45
N LEU A 189 -9.61 -18.82 -11.36
CA LEU A 189 -10.79 -18.42 -10.59
C LEU A 189 -11.73 -17.54 -11.42
N HIS A 190 -11.17 -16.57 -12.16
CA HIS A 190 -11.93 -15.70 -13.04
C HIS A 190 -12.57 -16.49 -14.19
N SER A 191 -11.82 -17.32 -14.90
CA SER A 191 -12.37 -18.22 -15.93
C SER A 191 -13.47 -19.12 -15.40
N SER A 192 -13.33 -19.64 -14.17
CA SER A 192 -14.36 -20.48 -13.54
C SER A 192 -15.63 -19.68 -13.24
N PHE A 193 -15.49 -18.43 -12.78
CA PHE A 193 -16.61 -17.51 -12.59
C PHE A 193 -17.33 -17.21 -13.91
N ASN A 194 -16.58 -16.86 -14.97
CA ASN A 194 -17.17 -16.56 -16.29
C ASN A 194 -17.80 -17.80 -16.94
N ARG A 195 -17.27 -18.99 -16.67
CA ARG A 195 -17.91 -20.24 -17.12
C ARG A 195 -19.26 -20.44 -16.45
N LEU A 196 -19.41 -20.06 -15.19
CA LEU A 196 -20.68 -20.14 -14.47
C LEU A 196 -21.70 -19.12 -14.99
N THR A 197 -21.27 -17.93 -15.42
CA THR A 197 -22.16 -16.93 -16.02
C THR A 197 -22.66 -17.34 -17.42
N GLU A 198 -21.88 -18.12 -18.16
CA GLU A 198 -22.26 -18.65 -19.49
C GLU A 198 -23.06 -19.97 -19.43
N ALA A 199 -23.05 -20.69 -18.30
CA ALA A 199 -23.66 -22.00 -18.22
C ALA A 199 -25.20 -21.93 -18.24
N GLU A 200 -25.85 -22.76 -19.06
CA GLU A 200 -27.30 -22.98 -19.04
C GLU A 200 -27.70 -23.59 -17.66
N GLY A 201 -28.10 -22.73 -16.71
CA GLY A 201 -28.40 -23.10 -15.32
C GLY A 201 -27.65 -22.28 -14.26
N GLY A 202 -26.78 -21.35 -14.66
CA GLY A 202 -26.18 -20.37 -13.75
C GLY A 202 -27.26 -19.50 -13.09
N SER A 203 -27.46 -19.65 -11.78
CA SER A 203 -28.36 -18.76 -11.03
C SER A 203 -27.60 -17.55 -10.51
N ALA A 204 -28.28 -16.40 -10.41
CA ALA A 204 -27.70 -15.18 -9.81
C ALA A 204 -27.11 -15.46 -8.42
N LEU A 205 -27.76 -16.31 -7.62
CA LEU A 205 -27.27 -16.73 -6.32
C LEU A 205 -25.91 -17.45 -6.40
N LEU A 206 -25.75 -18.42 -7.30
CA LEU A 206 -24.50 -19.16 -7.45
C LEU A 206 -23.36 -18.25 -7.94
N ILE A 207 -23.65 -17.32 -8.85
CA ILE A 207 -22.70 -16.33 -9.35
C ILE A 207 -22.25 -15.41 -8.21
N THR A 208 -23.20 -14.86 -7.45
CA THR A 208 -22.91 -14.04 -6.26
C THR A 208 -22.09 -14.81 -5.22
N LEU A 209 -22.49 -16.04 -4.87
CA LEU A 209 -21.74 -16.86 -3.92
C LEU A 209 -20.31 -17.11 -4.40
N THR A 210 -20.10 -17.38 -5.69
CA THR A 210 -18.76 -17.59 -6.25
C THR A 210 -17.91 -16.33 -6.14
N GLY A 211 -18.46 -15.16 -6.47
CA GLY A 211 -17.77 -13.87 -6.31
C GLY A 211 -17.41 -13.58 -4.85
N VAL A 212 -18.35 -13.81 -3.93
CA VAL A 212 -18.12 -13.69 -2.48
C VAL A 212 -17.04 -14.65 -2.01
N MET A 213 -17.02 -15.90 -2.48
CA MET A 213 -16.00 -16.89 -2.09
C MET A 213 -14.60 -16.50 -2.56
N VAL A 214 -14.46 -16.01 -3.79
CA VAL A 214 -13.17 -15.49 -4.30
C VAL A 214 -12.70 -14.29 -3.46
N PHE A 215 -13.60 -13.37 -3.15
CA PHE A 215 -13.29 -12.26 -2.26
C PHE A 215 -12.96 -12.70 -0.83
N ALA A 216 -13.62 -13.73 -0.31
CA ALA A 216 -13.34 -14.28 1.01
C ALA A 216 -11.93 -14.87 1.11
N ILE A 217 -11.39 -15.43 0.03
CA ILE A 217 -9.97 -15.85 -0.04
C ILE A 217 -9.07 -14.62 0.14
N ALA A 218 -9.31 -13.54 -0.59
CA ALA A 218 -8.53 -12.30 -0.47
C ALA A 218 -8.67 -11.65 0.91
N ALA A 219 -9.89 -11.56 1.44
CA ALA A 219 -10.15 -11.07 2.79
C ALA A 219 -9.47 -11.94 3.85
N GLY A 220 -9.44 -13.26 3.65
CA GLY A 220 -8.70 -14.21 4.48
C GLY A 220 -7.19 -13.96 4.46
N ILE A 221 -6.59 -13.68 3.29
CA ILE A 221 -5.17 -13.29 3.17
C ILE A 221 -4.90 -12.02 4.00
N VAL A 222 -5.77 -11.01 3.91
CA VAL A 222 -5.63 -9.77 4.68
C VAL A 222 -5.81 -10.03 6.18
N ALA A 223 -6.88 -10.70 6.58
CA ALA A 223 -7.24 -10.94 7.98
C ALA A 223 -6.24 -11.86 8.70
N LEU A 224 -5.82 -12.95 8.08
CA LEU A 224 -4.85 -13.91 8.63
C LEU A 224 -3.41 -13.44 8.46
N GLY A 225 -3.13 -12.58 7.48
CA GLY A 225 -1.80 -12.02 7.28
C GLY A 225 -1.39 -11.02 8.34
N MET A 226 -2.34 -10.31 8.96
CA MET A 226 -2.09 -9.37 10.05
C MET A 226 -1.44 -9.97 11.31
N PRO A 227 -1.92 -11.10 11.88
CA PRO A 227 -1.25 -11.74 13.02
C PRO A 227 0.09 -12.38 12.62
N LEU A 228 0.24 -12.85 11.38
CA LEU A 228 1.49 -13.43 10.87
C LEU A 228 2.58 -12.37 10.69
N SER A 229 2.28 -11.22 10.09
CA SER A 229 3.24 -10.11 9.97
C SER A 229 3.70 -9.61 11.35
N SER A 230 2.77 -9.50 12.31
CA SER A 230 3.10 -9.13 13.70
C SER A 230 3.97 -10.18 14.42
N ARG A 231 3.90 -11.46 14.04
CA ARG A 231 4.77 -12.52 14.56
C ARG A 231 6.15 -12.47 13.91
N TRP A 232 6.22 -12.25 12.61
CA TRP A 232 7.50 -12.10 11.89
C TRP A 232 8.28 -10.89 12.37
N VAL A 233 7.64 -9.73 12.55
CA VAL A 233 8.29 -8.55 13.16
C VAL A 233 8.86 -8.89 14.54
N ARG A 234 8.12 -9.61 15.39
CA ARG A 234 8.63 -10.01 16.71
C ARG A 234 9.79 -11.00 16.64
N GLN A 235 9.75 -11.97 15.73
CA GLN A 235 10.84 -12.93 15.55
C GLN A 235 12.11 -12.27 14.99
N ASP A 236 11.95 -11.35 14.06
CA ASP A 236 13.04 -10.57 13.48
C ASP A 236 13.69 -9.64 14.53
N LEU A 237 12.87 -8.96 15.34
CA LEU A 237 13.36 -8.19 16.49
C LEU A 237 14.09 -9.10 17.52
N GLN A 238 13.60 -10.32 17.74
CA GLN A 238 14.25 -11.29 18.64
C GLN A 238 15.59 -11.78 18.10
N SER A 239 15.71 -12.06 16.80
CA SER A 239 16.99 -12.47 16.21
C SER A 239 18.05 -11.36 16.23
N HIS A 240 17.61 -10.10 16.31
CA HIS A 240 18.48 -8.93 16.44
C HIS A 240 18.63 -8.42 17.89
N GLY A 241 18.24 -9.22 18.89
CA GLY A 241 18.54 -8.95 20.30
C GLY A 241 17.59 -7.99 21.02
N ALA A 242 16.43 -7.67 20.44
CA ALA A 242 15.45 -6.78 21.07
C ALA A 242 14.83 -7.41 22.32
N ASN A 243 14.75 -6.65 23.41
CA ASN A 243 14.14 -7.07 24.66
C ASN A 243 12.59 -7.02 24.61
N ALA A 244 11.92 -7.53 25.64
CA ALA A 244 10.45 -7.68 25.65
C ALA A 244 9.68 -6.34 25.57
N SER A 245 10.25 -5.25 26.10
CA SER A 245 9.68 -3.89 26.05
C SER A 245 9.92 -3.23 24.69
N GLU A 246 11.08 -3.43 24.07
CA GLU A 246 11.38 -3.00 22.69
C GLU A 246 10.49 -3.74 21.67
N GLN A 247 10.22 -5.03 21.90
CA GLN A 247 9.25 -5.80 21.11
C GLN A 247 7.81 -5.28 21.26
N ALA A 248 7.43 -4.76 22.43
CA ALA A 248 6.11 -4.17 22.65
C ALA A 248 5.97 -2.79 22.00
N ALA A 249 7.04 -2.00 22.02
CA ALA A 249 7.13 -0.67 21.39
C ALA A 249 7.08 -0.73 19.86
N LEU A 250 7.76 -1.72 19.27
CA LEU A 250 7.95 -1.83 17.81
C LEU A 250 7.01 -2.85 17.14
N GLY A 251 6.54 -3.86 17.89
CA GLY A 251 5.63 -4.91 17.42
C GLY A 251 4.14 -4.55 17.45
N GLY A 252 3.80 -3.29 17.75
CA GLY A 252 2.42 -2.79 17.71
C GLY A 252 1.60 -2.98 18.99
N GLY A 253 2.24 -3.02 20.16
CA GLY A 253 1.58 -3.06 21.47
C GLY A 253 1.46 -1.68 22.13
N SER A 254 2.45 -0.80 21.96
CA SER A 254 2.35 0.62 22.32
C SER A 254 3.21 1.45 21.36
N SER A 255 2.71 2.58 20.86
CA SER A 255 3.51 3.44 19.97
C SER A 255 4.62 4.17 20.73
N VAL A 256 5.67 4.64 20.06
CA VAL A 256 6.72 5.48 20.69
C VAL A 256 6.09 6.71 21.38
N ALA A 257 5.02 7.26 20.81
CA ALA A 257 4.26 8.35 21.41
C ALA A 257 3.56 7.93 22.72
N GLU A 258 2.90 6.77 22.74
CA GLU A 258 2.28 6.25 23.97
C GLU A 258 3.32 5.95 25.06
N LEU A 259 4.52 5.51 24.70
CA LEU A 259 5.61 5.32 25.66
C LEU A 259 6.15 6.65 26.19
N LEU A 260 6.22 7.67 25.34
CA LEU A 260 6.58 9.03 25.75
C LEU A 260 5.50 9.67 26.62
N ASP A 261 4.22 9.40 26.38
CA ASP A 261 3.10 9.84 27.24
C ASP A 261 3.18 9.20 28.64
N HIS A 262 3.47 7.89 28.71
CA HIS A 262 3.71 7.21 30.00
C HIS A 262 4.97 7.72 30.70
N PHE A 263 5.98 8.08 29.93
CA PHE A 263 7.21 8.66 30.44
C PHE A 263 6.97 10.06 31.00
N GLU A 264 6.21 10.90 30.30
CA GLU A 264 5.78 12.22 30.75
C GLU A 264 4.99 12.15 32.05
N ALA A 265 4.02 11.24 32.13
CA ALA A 265 3.22 11.03 33.33
C ALA A 265 4.06 10.67 34.57
N ARG A 266 5.25 10.09 34.36
CA ARG A 266 6.13 9.60 35.42
C ARG A 266 7.30 10.53 35.76
N TYR A 267 7.87 11.18 34.75
CA TYR A 267 9.11 11.96 34.86
C TYR A 267 8.94 13.44 34.51
N GLY A 268 7.74 13.85 34.08
CA GLY A 268 7.37 15.23 33.77
C GLY A 268 7.62 15.62 32.31
N ALA A 269 6.95 16.69 31.88
CA ALA A 269 6.97 17.21 30.51
C ALA A 269 8.38 17.61 30.04
N ASP A 270 9.19 18.23 30.90
CA ASP A 270 10.56 18.64 30.56
C ASP A 270 11.48 17.46 30.25
N ALA A 271 11.35 16.35 30.99
CA ALA A 271 12.09 15.13 30.70
C ALA A 271 11.58 14.47 29.41
N ALA A 272 10.26 14.45 29.20
CA ALA A 272 9.64 13.85 28.02
C ALA A 272 10.00 14.58 26.72
N GLU A 273 10.01 15.91 26.72
CA GLU A 273 10.44 16.73 25.58
C GLU A 273 11.90 16.42 25.20
N LYS A 274 12.78 16.26 26.19
CA LYS A 274 14.17 15.89 25.96
C LYS A 274 14.31 14.44 25.47
N ALA A 275 13.46 13.53 25.96
CA ALA A 275 13.42 12.14 25.51
C ALA A 275 12.95 12.01 24.06
N GLU A 276 11.93 12.77 23.66
CA GLU A 276 11.47 12.86 22.27
C GLU A 276 12.60 13.35 21.34
N LYS A 277 13.26 14.46 21.74
CA LYS A 277 14.43 14.98 21.01
C LYS A 277 15.57 13.97 20.93
N LEU A 278 15.80 13.20 22.00
CA LEU A 278 16.83 12.16 22.02
C LEU A 278 16.51 11.05 21.02
N VAL A 279 15.26 10.60 20.97
CA VAL A 279 14.81 9.59 19.99
C VAL A 279 14.98 10.11 18.56
N ALA A 280 14.65 11.38 18.30
CA ALA A 280 14.85 12.00 16.99
C ALA A 280 16.35 12.06 16.59
N VAL A 281 17.22 12.50 17.49
CA VAL A 281 18.68 12.57 17.24
C VAL A 281 19.29 11.18 17.05
N GLN A 282 18.88 10.18 17.83
CA GLN A 282 19.34 8.79 17.65
C GLN A 282 18.97 8.23 16.28
N ARG A 283 17.77 8.57 15.79
CA ARG A 283 17.34 8.21 14.44
C ARG A 283 18.17 8.92 13.36
N GLU A 284 18.48 10.20 13.54
CA GLU A 284 19.35 10.96 12.62
C GLU A 284 20.76 10.37 12.55
N ILE A 285 21.36 10.00 13.68
CA ILE A 285 22.68 9.34 13.73
C ILE A 285 22.65 8.02 12.96
N ALA A 286 21.61 7.19 13.17
CA ALA A 286 21.47 5.91 12.50
C ALA A 286 21.34 6.08 10.97
N ILE A 287 20.52 7.02 10.51
CA ILE A 287 20.36 7.34 9.09
C ILE A 287 21.66 7.90 8.49
N GLY A 288 22.32 8.82 9.20
CA GLY A 288 23.56 9.46 8.74
C GLY A 288 24.71 8.48 8.57
N ARG A 289 24.88 7.55 9.53
CA ARG A 289 25.90 6.48 9.49
C ARG A 289 25.65 5.47 8.38
N ASN A 290 24.40 5.01 8.25
CA ASN A 290 24.07 3.98 7.26
C ASN A 290 24.05 4.47 5.83
N ALA A 291 23.53 5.68 5.59
CA ALA A 291 23.43 6.21 4.24
C ALA A 291 24.78 6.70 3.69
N GLY A 292 25.83 6.78 4.53
CA GLY A 292 27.11 7.39 4.18
C GLY A 292 27.00 8.87 3.80
N ARG A 293 25.91 9.54 4.23
CA ARG A 293 25.56 10.91 3.82
C ARG A 293 25.99 11.98 4.82
N ALA A 294 26.39 11.59 6.02
CA ALA A 294 26.88 12.50 7.05
C ALA A 294 28.39 12.29 7.24
N SER A 295 29.13 13.39 7.27
CA SER A 295 30.54 13.41 7.62
C SER A 295 30.75 12.94 9.07
N ASP A 296 31.94 12.42 9.36
CA ASP A 296 32.30 12.03 10.73
C ASP A 296 32.15 13.19 11.74
N ALA A 297 32.35 14.43 11.27
CA ALA A 297 32.15 15.64 12.06
C ALA A 297 30.67 15.90 12.40
N GLU A 298 29.75 15.71 11.44
CA GLU A 298 28.30 15.84 11.66
C GLU A 298 27.78 14.73 12.58
N ILE A 299 28.27 13.51 12.41
CA ILE A 299 27.94 12.38 13.29
C ILE A 299 28.45 12.67 14.71
N ALA A 300 29.67 13.20 14.86
CA ALA A 300 30.22 13.57 16.17
C ALA A 300 29.36 14.65 16.85
N ALA A 301 28.92 15.68 16.12
CA ALA A 301 28.06 16.73 16.65
C ALA A 301 26.68 16.21 17.09
N LEU A 302 26.09 15.28 16.31
CA LEU A 302 24.83 14.64 16.70
C LEU A 302 24.99 13.73 17.93
N VAL A 303 26.11 13.02 18.04
CA VAL A 303 26.44 12.22 19.23
C VAL A 303 26.58 13.10 20.47
N GLU A 304 27.26 14.24 20.35
CA GLU A 304 27.40 15.23 21.43
C GLU A 304 26.03 15.78 21.86
N LYS A 305 25.19 16.15 20.90
CA LYS A 305 23.80 16.59 21.15
C LYS A 305 22.97 15.51 21.84
N ALA A 306 23.13 14.25 21.46
CA ALA A 306 22.48 13.13 22.15
C ALA A 306 22.96 13.00 23.60
N ASP A 307 24.26 13.17 23.86
CA ASP A 307 24.83 13.10 25.20
C ASP A 307 24.41 14.26 26.10
N GLU A 308 24.21 15.46 25.54
CA GLU A 308 23.60 16.58 26.25
C GLU A 308 22.15 16.28 26.64
N LEU A 309 21.34 15.75 25.72
CA LEU A 309 19.96 15.36 26.00
C LEU A 309 19.88 14.26 27.07
N ARG A 310 20.76 13.25 27.01
CA ARG A 310 20.87 12.19 28.04
C ARG A 310 21.17 12.77 29.42
N ARG A 311 22.10 13.72 29.51
CA ARG A 311 22.43 14.42 30.76
C ARG A 311 21.25 15.24 31.28
N GLY A 312 20.51 15.88 30.38
CA GLY A 312 19.35 16.72 30.69
C GLY A 312 18.09 15.98 31.12
N ILE A 313 17.94 14.69 30.78
CA ILE A 313 16.81 13.81 31.17
C ILE A 313 16.97 13.30 32.60
N GLY A 314 18.20 13.11 33.06
CA GLY A 314 18.52 12.61 34.41
C GLY A 314 18.63 11.08 34.50
N LEU A 315 19.41 10.60 35.47
CA LEU A 315 19.88 9.20 35.55
C LEU A 315 18.74 8.17 35.63
N PHE A 316 17.76 8.38 36.52
CA PHE A 316 16.68 7.42 36.74
C PHE A 316 15.65 7.40 35.61
N ALA A 317 15.39 8.58 35.00
CA ALA A 317 14.53 8.70 33.84
C ALA A 317 15.20 8.05 32.61
N MET A 318 16.51 8.24 32.42
CA MET A 318 17.29 7.57 31.38
C MET A 318 17.37 6.06 31.54
N MET A 319 17.48 5.53 32.77
CA MET A 319 17.42 4.08 33.02
C MET A 319 16.09 3.49 32.56
N TRP A 320 14.98 4.16 32.86
CA TRP A 320 13.67 3.74 32.39
C TRP A 320 13.56 3.84 30.87
N LEU A 321 13.95 4.98 30.30
CA LEU A 321 13.87 5.25 28.86
C LEU A 321 14.67 4.21 28.06
N ARG A 322 15.90 3.90 28.48
CA ARG A 322 16.76 2.90 27.84
C ARG A 322 16.24 1.47 27.99
N SER A 323 15.42 1.19 28.99
CA SER A 323 14.76 -0.12 29.12
C SER A 323 13.51 -0.27 28.25
N HIS A 324 12.97 0.82 27.70
CA HIS A 324 11.72 0.79 26.91
C HIS A 324 11.89 1.29 25.46
N LEU A 325 12.97 2.02 25.16
CA LEU A 325 13.30 2.53 23.84
C LEU A 325 14.81 2.34 23.54
N PRO A 326 15.19 2.06 22.29
CA PRO A 326 16.59 1.88 21.90
C PRO A 326 17.30 3.24 21.78
N VAL A 327 17.57 3.90 22.91
CA VAL A 327 18.22 5.23 22.98
C VAL A 327 19.72 5.18 23.31
N ASP A 328 20.31 3.98 23.26
CA ASP A 328 21.71 3.72 23.60
C ASP A 328 22.63 3.72 22.38
N THR A 329 23.90 4.13 22.56
CA THR A 329 24.92 4.14 21.50
C THR A 329 25.23 2.75 20.95
N ALA A 330 25.11 1.70 21.78
CA ALA A 330 25.27 0.31 21.36
C ALA A 330 24.10 -0.20 20.49
N ASN A 331 22.92 0.40 20.62
CA ASN A 331 21.69 0.00 19.90
C ASN A 331 21.37 0.92 18.71
N VAL A 332 22.28 1.82 18.32
CA VAL A 332 22.17 2.61 17.08
C VAL A 332 22.04 1.70 15.85
N GLY A 333 22.68 0.52 15.91
CA GLY A 333 22.53 -0.56 14.93
C GLY A 333 21.08 -1.01 14.73
N MET A 334 20.23 -0.95 15.75
CA MET A 334 18.82 -1.40 15.67
C MET A 334 17.94 -0.44 14.87
N TRP A 335 18.19 0.88 14.96
CA TRP A 335 17.56 1.88 14.08
C TRP A 335 18.08 1.77 12.65
N ALA A 336 19.36 1.40 12.52
CA ALA A 336 20.02 1.09 11.27
C ALA A 336 19.45 -0.18 10.61
N ASP A 337 19.13 -1.23 11.36
CA ASP A 337 18.55 -2.48 10.85
C ASP A 337 17.03 -2.34 10.56
N LEU A 338 16.34 -1.47 11.29
CA LEU A 338 15.01 -0.98 10.90
C LEU A 338 15.05 -0.13 9.61
N SER A 339 16.23 0.38 9.22
CA SER A 339 16.45 1.00 7.91
C SER A 339 16.98 0.02 6.86
N HIS A 340 17.72 -1.03 7.23
CA HIS A 340 18.20 -2.08 6.31
C HIS A 340 17.13 -3.14 5.99
N SER A 341 16.14 -3.36 6.86
CA SER A 341 14.88 -4.03 6.50
C SER A 341 14.04 -3.20 5.49
N VAL A 342 14.47 -1.96 5.21
CA VAL A 342 13.99 -1.11 4.12
C VAL A 342 15.01 -1.02 2.95
N ASP A 343 16.25 -1.49 3.10
CA ASP A 343 17.36 -1.30 2.12
C ASP A 343 18.21 -2.54 1.76
N ASP A 344 17.89 -3.76 2.21
CA ASP A 344 18.67 -4.96 1.83
C ASP A 344 18.42 -5.41 0.38
N THR A 345 19.17 -4.80 -0.54
CA THR A 345 19.51 -5.39 -1.83
C THR A 345 20.98 -5.82 -1.75
N PRO A 346 21.31 -7.11 -1.92
CA PRO A 346 22.70 -7.54 -1.89
C PRO A 346 23.49 -6.97 -3.07
N THR A 347 24.63 -6.37 -2.71
CA THR A 347 25.82 -6.12 -3.51
C THR A 347 26.11 -7.22 -4.54
N GLU A 348 26.28 -6.84 -5.82
CA GLU A 348 27.57 -6.88 -6.53
C GLU A 348 27.42 -6.46 -8.02
N LEU A 349 28.21 -5.43 -8.40
CA LEU A 349 28.99 -5.24 -9.64
C LEU A 349 28.92 -3.83 -10.26
N HIS A 350 30.07 -3.16 -10.11
CA HIS A 350 30.73 -2.17 -10.97
C HIS A 350 30.16 -0.75 -11.22
N ASP A 351 30.96 0.18 -10.68
CA ASP A 351 31.45 1.42 -11.27
C ASP A 351 30.51 2.60 -11.54
N ALA A 352 30.92 3.71 -10.93
CA ALA A 352 30.73 5.11 -11.32
C ALA A 352 29.48 5.87 -10.83
N ALA A 353 29.75 6.70 -9.81
CA ALA A 353 29.31 8.07 -9.53
C ALA A 353 27.81 8.39 -9.34
N PRO A 354 27.48 9.25 -8.35
CA PRO A 354 26.11 9.42 -7.85
C PRO A 354 25.40 10.56 -8.58
N ILE A 355 24.25 10.28 -9.21
CA ILE A 355 23.25 11.32 -9.46
C ILE A 355 21.92 10.87 -8.85
N ALA A 356 21.71 11.38 -7.64
CA ALA A 356 20.44 11.43 -6.99
C ALA A 356 19.43 12.23 -7.83
N SER A 357 18.18 11.78 -7.89
CA SER A 357 17.05 12.71 -7.90
C SER A 357 15.76 11.98 -7.51
N GLY A 358 15.48 11.97 -6.21
CA GLY A 358 14.22 11.48 -5.66
C GLY A 358 13.78 12.33 -4.48
N MET A 359 12.78 13.18 -4.73
CA MET A 359 11.86 13.90 -3.83
C MET A 359 12.40 14.68 -2.60
N TRP A 360 13.39 14.19 -1.85
CA TRP A 360 14.00 14.91 -0.73
C TRP A 360 14.88 16.09 -1.17
N ALA A 361 15.37 16.08 -2.41
CA ALA A 361 16.02 17.24 -3.03
C ALA A 361 15.08 18.46 -3.17
N ARG A 362 13.76 18.29 -3.03
CA ARG A 362 12.76 19.37 -3.14
C ARG A 362 12.19 19.85 -1.81
N LEU A 363 12.53 19.22 -0.68
CA LEU A 363 12.12 19.68 0.65
C LEU A 363 13.11 20.68 1.28
N GLY A 364 14.21 21.00 0.60
CA GLY A 364 15.15 22.07 0.96
C GLY A 364 14.66 23.50 0.64
N GLU A 365 13.54 23.67 -0.05
CA GLU A 365 13.02 25.00 -0.44
C GLU A 365 12.08 25.66 0.59
N LEU A 366 11.85 25.02 1.74
CA LEU A 366 11.12 25.63 2.87
C LEU A 366 12.03 26.08 4.02
N ALA A 367 13.35 26.08 3.82
CA ALA A 367 14.26 26.84 4.66
C ALA A 367 14.27 28.31 4.16
N PRO A 368 14.17 29.31 5.04
CA PRO A 368 14.23 30.71 4.62
C PRO A 368 15.54 30.97 3.88
N SER A 369 15.46 31.61 2.70
CA SER A 369 16.63 32.03 1.93
C SER A 369 17.54 32.90 2.79
N ASN A 370 18.80 32.52 2.88
CA ASN A 370 19.81 33.18 3.71
C ASN A 370 20.36 34.46 3.05
N ASP A 371 19.48 35.30 2.49
CA ASP A 371 19.82 36.55 1.79
C ASP A 371 19.57 37.82 2.63
N ALA A 372 19.42 37.66 3.94
CA ALA A 372 19.28 38.80 4.85
C ALA A 372 20.07 38.56 6.12
N LEU A 373 21.41 38.65 6.04
CA LEU A 373 22.31 38.99 7.16
C LEU A 373 23.69 39.36 6.57
N GLN A 374 23.76 40.48 5.85
CA GLN A 374 25.01 41.23 5.73
C GLN A 374 25.08 42.22 6.90
N PRO A 375 26.11 42.15 7.75
CA PRO A 375 26.66 43.32 8.41
C PRO A 375 27.87 43.80 7.62
N GLY A 376 27.79 44.99 7.03
CA GLY A 376 28.99 45.83 6.90
C GLY A 376 29.20 46.62 8.21
N PRO A 377 30.26 47.42 8.36
CA PRO A 377 31.59 47.35 7.76
C PRO A 377 32.66 47.06 8.85
N SER A 378 33.89 46.74 8.43
CA SER A 378 35.07 47.06 9.24
C SER A 378 36.18 47.54 8.31
N ASP A 379 36.45 48.84 8.43
CA ASP A 379 37.62 49.53 7.91
C ASP A 379 38.93 48.92 8.45
N ASP A 380 40.02 49.32 7.80
CA ASP A 380 41.41 49.29 8.26
C ASP A 380 42.20 47.98 8.07
N GLU A 381 42.95 47.87 6.97
CA GLU A 381 44.30 48.46 6.81
C GLU A 381 45.20 47.64 5.86
N VAL A 382 45.66 48.34 4.80
CA VAL A 382 46.82 48.14 3.90
C VAL A 382 46.74 47.10 2.77
#